data_AF-A0A3A4WHI6-F1
#
_entry.id   AF-A0A3A4WHI6-F1
#
_cell.length_a   1.000
_cell.length_b   1.000
_cell.length_c   1.000
_cell.angle_alpha   90.00
_cell.angle_beta   90.00
_cell.angle_gamma   90.00
#
_symmetry.space_group_name_H-M   'P 1'
#
loop_
_entity.id
_entity.type
_entity.pdbx_description
1 polymer ?
#
loop_
_entity_poly.entity_id
_entity_poly.type
_entity_poly.pdbx_seq_one_letter_code
_entity_poly.pdbx_strand_id
1 'polypeptide(L)' 'MGVGLELSGRTSRNDSCPCGSGKKYKKCCGMN' A
#
# COMPACT_ATOMS: atom_id res chain seq x y z
N MET A 1 -12.75 18.87 -12.31
CA MET A 1 -12.05 18.72 -11.02
C MET A 1 -11.06 17.58 -11.15
N GLY A 2 -9.82 17.80 -10.70
CA GLY A 2 -8.62 17.07 -11.13
C GLY A 2 -8.59 15.58 -10.84
N VAL A 3 -8.04 14.83 -11.80
CA VAL A 3 -7.56 13.46 -11.57
C VAL A 3 -6.29 13.58 -10.74
N GLY A 4 -6.38 13.22 -9.46
CA GLY A 4 -5.22 13.11 -8.59
C GLY A 4 -4.27 12.07 -9.17
N LEU A 5 -3.17 12.55 -9.75
CA LEU A 5 -1.99 11.75 -10.03
C LEU A 5 -1.47 11.25 -8.69
N GLU A 6 -1.87 10.03 -8.31
CA GLU A 6 -1.35 9.36 -7.13
C GLU A 6 0.12 9.02 -7.41
N LEU A 7 0.97 9.97 -7.06
CA LEU A 7 2.42 9.92 -7.18
C LEU A 7 2.93 8.70 -6.42
N SER A 8 3.32 7.67 -7.18
CA SER A 8 4.20 6.60 -6.71
C SER A 8 3.79 6.03 -5.35
N GLY A 9 2.81 5.12 -5.36
CA GLY A 9 2.39 4.27 -4.24
C GLY A 9 3.53 3.41 -3.68
N ARG A 10 4.49 4.05 -3.03
CA ARG A 10 5.47 3.42 -2.16
C ARG A 10 4.73 3.10 -0.88
N THR A 11 3.82 2.12 -0.93
CA THR A 11 3.14 1.62 0.25
C THR A 11 4.21 1.28 1.28
N SER A 12 4.23 2.05 2.37
CA SER A 12 5.22 1.86 3.41
C SER A 12 5.08 0.44 3.93
N ARG A 13 6.19 -0.23 4.18
CA ARG A 13 6.21 -1.58 4.75
C ARG A 13 5.43 -1.70 6.07
N ASN A 14 5.29 -0.61 6.81
CA ASN A 14 4.51 -0.62 8.04
C ASN A 14 3.02 -0.27 7.87
N ASP A 15 2.62 0.24 6.71
CA ASP A 15 1.24 0.63 6.39
C ASP A 15 0.32 -0.57 6.20
N SER A 16 -0.99 -0.34 6.18
CA SER A 16 -1.96 -1.39 5.86
C SER A 16 -1.81 -1.84 4.40
N CYS A 17 -1.94 -3.16 4.15
CA CYS A 17 -1.82 -3.71 2.81
C CYS A 17 -2.99 -3.23 1.94
N PRO A 18 -2.73 -2.65 0.76
CA PRO A 18 -3.80 -2.25 -0.17
C PRO A 18 -4.56 -3.44 -0.77
N CYS A 19 -4.06 -4.67 -0.56
CA CYS A 19 -4.70 -5.91 -0.99
C CYS A 19 -5.98 -6.28 -0.22
N GLY A 20 -6.38 -5.49 0.79
CA GLY A 20 -7.60 -5.75 1.57
C GLY A 20 -7.49 -6.87 2.61
N SER A 21 -6.29 -7.39 2.86
CA SER A 21 -6.09 -8.49 3.83
C SER A 21 -6.17 -8.04 5.31
N GLY A 22 -6.24 -6.73 5.58
CA GLY A 22 -6.21 -6.18 6.95
C GLY A 22 -4.85 -6.30 7.67
N LYS A 23 -3.85 -6.89 7.02
CA LYS A 23 -2.47 -7.04 7.50
C LYS A 23 -1.61 -5.86 7.06
N LYS A 24 -0.52 -5.58 7.79
CA LYS A 24 0.50 -4.60 7.37
C LYS A 24 1.19 -5.05 6.08
N TYR A 25 1.58 -4.12 5.21
CA TYR A 25 2.18 -4.36 3.90
C TYR A 25 3.38 -5.31 3.98
N LYS A 26 4.33 -5.09 4.91
CA LYS A 26 5.49 -5.97 5.13
C LYS A 26 5.16 -7.38 5.62
N LYS A 27 3.93 -7.62 6.09
CA LYS A 27 3.44 -8.92 6.56
C LYS A 27 2.44 -9.54 5.57
N CYS A 28 2.30 -8.95 4.37
CA CYS A 28 1.36 -9.36 3.35
C CYS A 28 2.02 -9.29 1.96
N CYS A 29 1.69 -8.31 1.11
CA CYS A 29 2.26 -8.21 -0.25
C CYS A 29 3.71 -7.69 -0.32
N GLY A 30 4.15 -6.95 0.70
CA GLY A 30 5.54 -6.48 0.84
C GLY A 30 6.40 -7.40 1.69
N MET A 31 5.87 -8.59 1.99
CA MET A 31 6.64 -9.73 2.46
C MET A 31 7.24 -10.32 1.17
N ASN A 32 8.56 -10.19 0.98
CA ASN A 32 9.22 -11.23 0.19
C ASN A 32 8.89 -12.59 0.84
#